data_AF-A0A6G2VK40-F1
#
_entry.id   AF-A0A6G2VK40-F1
#
_cell.length_a   1.000
_cell.length_b   1.000
_cell.length_c   1.000
_cell.angle_alpha   90.00
_cell.angle_beta   90.00
_cell.angle_gamma   90.00
#
_symmetry.space_group_name_H-M   'P 1'
#
loop_
_entity.id
_entity.type
_entity.pdbx_description
1 polymer ?
#
loop_
_entity_poly.entity_id
_entity_poly.type
_entity_poly.pdbx_seq_one_letter_code
_entity_poly.pdbx_strand_id
1 'polypeptide(L)'
;MTTVTGKLIGAPRPERVEVTATLVDVTGTRTVGYAASVPGEVVQDDRIHPGADGSWEFDLLPNADITSDAGDTLWCITEGRAPNGTPNRTYIVVPASGTHWIGSIRADLSDTQTGQGTVVYLAGQKGDKGDRGDTGPTGPQGAPGPKGDTGKQGPPGQDGSIADALTYTDTAIAAHAADTTSVHGITDTAALETQTGAQAKANAAQNAATTAASTDAAAKVSGHASATDPHGDRAFTTTAVATHNSDTTDVHGIADTAVLETVSGAQAKADTAQSAATTAAAADATAKVTAHSTATDPHGDRAYADTSKLAKTANLGDLTNASTARTNLGLGGAATLNVGTTAGTVASGSDSRLSDARTPTAHASSHASNGSDPVTPVSIGAYPATDGNTLNTYVTDLQNRVGGAFGLENRATALENSRLDKSQNLADLGNAATARSNLLAAYGNVWGPPDHGLTAWTFDPATCSANGTTLSAGFIYLVQIILRQPATLTKIHAVLGAAGSGLTSGQCLAGYYDTAGNRVAITGDMSTTWNSAGNKTMTLTASYAAPAGKLYAAFLHNGTTSPTFACGSTLGASFTPGNANLAASSYRFCRSSSGQTSLPTTITLSGYTPDANNLWAGCS
;
A
#
# COMPACT_ATOMS: atom_id res chain seq x y z
N MET A 1 26.66 14.34 7.60
CA MET A 1 26.22 13.39 6.56
C MET A 1 25.49 12.26 7.26
N THR A 2 24.24 12.03 6.89
CA THR A 2 23.40 10.98 7.52
C THR A 2 23.37 9.80 6.57
N THR A 3 24.14 8.76 6.85
CA THR A 3 24.21 7.56 6.02
C THR A 3 23.06 6.63 6.37
N VAL A 4 22.29 6.22 5.35
CA VAL A 4 21.25 5.19 5.47
C VAL A 4 21.75 3.91 4.82
N THR A 5 21.62 2.80 5.53
CA THR A 5 21.99 1.47 5.04
C THR A 5 20.78 0.55 5.02
N GLY A 6 20.68 -0.33 4.02
CA GLY A 6 19.61 -1.30 3.91
C GLY A 6 20.09 -2.65 3.40
N LYS A 7 19.23 -3.67 3.53
CA LYS A 7 19.50 -5.03 3.03
C LYS A 7 18.25 -5.64 2.42
N LEU A 8 18.35 -6.12 1.19
CA LEU A 8 17.29 -6.85 0.50
C LEU A 8 17.00 -8.20 1.16
N ILE A 9 15.72 -8.55 1.28
CA ILE A 9 15.28 -9.87 1.74
C ILE A 9 14.90 -10.72 0.52
N GLY A 10 15.64 -11.81 0.26
CA GLY A 10 15.35 -12.77 -0.82
C GLY A 10 16.58 -13.15 -1.65
N ALA A 11 16.41 -14.07 -2.62
CA ALA A 11 17.49 -14.45 -3.54
C ALA A 11 17.86 -13.25 -4.44
N PRO A 12 19.12 -12.79 -4.45
CA PRO A 12 19.49 -11.55 -5.12
C PRO A 12 19.34 -11.71 -6.64
N ARG A 13 18.37 -10.97 -7.22
CA ARG A 13 18.38 -10.57 -8.63
C ARG A 13 18.67 -9.07 -8.68
N PRO A 14 19.92 -8.65 -8.39
CA PRO A 14 20.28 -7.25 -8.28
C PRO A 14 19.99 -6.47 -9.57
N GLU A 15 19.91 -7.14 -10.73
CA GLU A 15 19.50 -6.55 -12.00
C GLU A 15 18.02 -6.12 -12.09
N ARG A 16 17.17 -6.49 -11.12
CA ARG A 16 15.72 -6.23 -11.16
C ARG A 16 15.22 -5.22 -10.12
N VAL A 17 16.07 -4.75 -9.21
CA VAL A 17 15.67 -3.91 -8.08
C VAL A 17 16.40 -2.57 -8.17
N GLU A 18 15.63 -1.51 -8.44
CA GLU A 18 16.11 -0.13 -8.33
C GLU A 18 15.61 0.43 -6.99
N VAL A 19 16.55 0.92 -6.15
CA VAL A 19 16.23 1.75 -4.99
C VAL A 19 16.50 3.20 -5.37
N THR A 20 15.53 4.09 -5.15
CA THR A 20 15.69 5.52 -5.45
C THR A 20 15.45 6.38 -4.23
N ALA A 21 16.31 7.36 -3.97
CA ALA A 21 16.12 8.39 -2.95
C ALA A 21 15.72 9.72 -3.60
N THR A 22 14.66 10.36 -3.10
CA THR A 22 14.17 11.65 -3.61
C THR A 22 13.82 12.60 -2.47
N LEU A 23 14.22 13.87 -2.59
CA LEU A 23 13.80 14.93 -1.66
C LEU A 23 12.32 15.29 -1.89
N VAL A 24 11.53 15.34 -0.82
CA VAL A 24 10.07 15.59 -0.89
C VAL A 24 9.60 16.58 0.19
N ASP A 25 8.41 17.15 0.02
CA ASP A 25 7.70 17.92 1.04
C ASP A 25 6.88 17.00 1.97
N VAL A 26 6.24 17.57 3.00
CA VAL A 26 5.41 16.85 3.97
C VAL A 26 4.21 16.10 3.36
N THR A 27 3.86 16.37 2.10
CA THR A 27 2.81 15.67 1.35
C THR A 27 3.36 14.55 0.46
N GLY A 28 4.68 14.39 0.39
CA GLY A 28 5.38 13.43 -0.45
C GLY A 28 5.62 13.91 -1.88
N THR A 29 5.43 15.21 -2.16
CA THR A 29 5.69 15.83 -3.47
C THR A 29 7.17 16.18 -3.60
N ARG A 30 7.78 15.96 -4.78
CA ARG A 30 9.19 16.31 -4.99
C ARG A 30 9.44 17.79 -4.71
N THR A 31 10.51 18.07 -3.98
CA THR A 31 10.95 19.43 -3.71
C THR A 31 12.40 19.64 -4.11
N VAL A 32 12.75 20.89 -4.36
CA VAL A 32 14.08 21.32 -4.80
C VAL A 32 14.90 21.77 -3.61
N GLY A 33 16.05 21.14 -3.38
CA GLY A 33 17.03 21.56 -2.38
C GLY A 33 18.28 22.17 -3.01
N TYR A 34 18.83 23.24 -2.42
CA TYR A 34 20.10 23.84 -2.85
C TYR A 34 21.19 23.61 -1.79
N ALA A 35 22.30 22.98 -2.19
CA ALA A 35 23.49 22.80 -1.36
C ALA A 35 24.70 23.48 -2.01
N ALA A 36 25.27 24.48 -1.34
CA ALA A 36 26.38 25.27 -1.90
C ALA A 36 27.68 24.44 -2.13
N SER A 37 27.83 23.31 -1.46
CA SER A 37 28.98 22.40 -1.57
C SER A 37 28.90 21.45 -2.77
N VAL A 38 27.74 21.37 -3.45
CA VAL A 38 27.52 20.50 -4.62
C VAL A 38 27.11 21.38 -5.81
N PRO A 39 27.85 21.38 -6.93
CA PRO A 39 27.47 22.14 -8.12
C PRO A 39 26.21 21.55 -8.76
N GLY A 40 25.01 21.99 -8.34
CA GLY A 40 23.75 21.59 -8.96
C GLY A 40 22.56 21.54 -7.99
N GLU A 41 21.37 21.72 -8.56
CA GLU A 41 20.07 21.51 -7.92
C GLU A 41 19.95 20.05 -7.44
N VAL A 42 19.72 19.80 -6.14
CA VAL A 42 19.57 18.43 -5.61
C VAL A 42 18.12 17.97 -5.86
N VAL A 43 17.85 17.61 -7.12
CA VAL A 43 16.64 16.89 -7.55
C VAL A 43 17.10 15.77 -8.46
N GLN A 44 17.82 14.81 -7.92
CA GLN A 44 18.17 13.63 -8.71
C GLN A 44 17.71 12.38 -7.99
N ASP A 45 16.92 11.59 -8.70
CA ASP A 45 16.68 10.21 -8.33
C ASP A 45 18.02 9.50 -8.45
N ASP A 46 18.67 9.29 -7.32
CA ASP A 46 19.88 8.49 -7.35
C ASP A 46 19.50 7.01 -7.32
N ARG A 47 19.96 6.27 -8.34
CA ARG A 47 19.69 4.84 -8.46
C ARG A 47 20.77 4.09 -7.72
N ILE A 48 20.36 3.47 -6.62
CA ILE A 48 21.25 2.68 -5.79
C ILE A 48 21.17 1.22 -6.25
N HIS A 49 22.30 0.64 -6.62
CA HIS A 49 22.42 -0.76 -6.98
C HIS A 49 22.90 -1.57 -5.77
N PRO A 50 22.08 -2.53 -5.27
CA PRO A 50 22.49 -3.40 -4.18
C PRO A 50 23.70 -4.25 -4.56
N GLY A 51 24.60 -4.47 -3.61
CA GLY A 51 25.71 -5.41 -3.73
C GLY A 51 25.23 -6.86 -3.87
N ALA A 52 26.16 -7.77 -4.20
CA ALA A 52 25.86 -9.18 -4.39
C ALA A 52 25.28 -9.88 -3.14
N ASP A 53 25.50 -9.32 -1.94
CA ASP A 53 24.94 -9.77 -0.67
C ASP A 53 23.61 -9.09 -0.31
N GLY A 54 23.08 -8.27 -1.22
CA GLY A 54 21.85 -7.50 -1.09
C GLY A 54 21.98 -6.24 -0.24
N SER A 55 23.18 -5.85 0.20
CA SER A 55 23.40 -4.61 0.96
C SER A 55 23.42 -3.38 0.07
N TRP A 56 22.96 -2.24 0.58
CA TRP A 56 23.06 -0.95 -0.08
C TRP A 56 23.23 0.19 0.94
N GLU A 57 23.80 1.30 0.49
CA GLU A 57 24.13 2.47 1.31
C GLU A 57 23.87 3.75 0.51
N PHE A 58 23.38 4.80 1.18
CA PHE A 58 23.15 6.11 0.59
C PHE A 58 23.32 7.22 1.63
N ASP A 59 24.00 8.29 1.24
CA ASP A 59 24.22 9.44 2.11
C ASP A 59 23.16 10.51 1.90
N LEU A 60 22.40 10.80 2.97
CA LEU A 60 21.47 11.91 3.02
C LEU A 60 22.17 13.19 3.48
N LEU A 61 21.93 14.27 2.75
CA LEU A 61 22.37 15.61 3.11
C LEU A 61 21.45 16.18 4.20
N PRO A 62 21.98 16.67 5.33
CA PRO A 62 21.19 17.25 6.41
C PRO A 62 20.64 18.62 6.04
N ASN A 63 19.59 19.07 6.77
CA ASN A 63 18.94 20.36 6.51
C ASN A 63 19.87 21.58 6.68
N ALA A 64 20.98 21.46 7.41
CA ALA A 64 21.98 22.54 7.47
C ALA A 64 22.59 22.87 6.09
N ASP A 65 22.59 21.91 5.18
CA ASP A 65 23.16 22.03 3.84
C ASP A 65 22.10 22.28 2.74
N ILE A 66 20.80 22.29 3.08
CA ILE A 66 19.69 22.47 2.14
C ILE A 66 18.68 23.49 2.70
N THR A 67 18.38 24.56 1.97
CA THR A 67 17.35 25.53 2.39
C THR A 67 15.94 24.90 2.34
N SER A 68 15.33 24.64 3.49
CA SER A 68 13.94 24.17 3.64
C SER A 68 13.14 25.14 4.49
N ASP A 69 11.93 25.53 4.03
CA ASP A 69 11.02 26.41 4.76
C ASP A 69 10.51 25.79 6.09
N ALA A 70 10.61 24.47 6.23
CA ALA A 70 10.14 23.72 7.39
C ALA A 70 11.24 23.41 8.44
N GLY A 71 12.51 23.76 8.19
CA GLY A 71 13.62 23.54 9.13
C GLY A 71 14.13 22.09 9.24
N ASP A 72 13.45 21.12 8.62
CA ASP A 72 13.90 19.74 8.43
C ASP A 72 13.80 19.35 6.94
N THR A 73 14.63 18.39 6.50
CA THR A 73 14.52 17.80 5.15
C THR A 73 13.79 16.46 5.22
N LEU A 74 12.81 16.25 4.34
CA LEU A 74 12.09 14.98 4.22
C LEU A 74 12.53 14.26 2.94
N TRP A 75 12.96 13.02 3.10
CA TRP A 75 13.40 12.15 2.01
C TRP A 75 12.46 10.97 1.85
N CYS A 76 12.20 10.59 0.61
CA CYS A 76 11.43 9.40 0.25
C CYS A 76 12.37 8.37 -0.39
N ILE A 77 12.47 7.19 0.21
CA ILE A 77 13.16 6.03 -0.34
C ILE A 77 12.13 5.11 -0.98
N THR A 78 12.27 4.82 -2.26
CA THR A 78 11.40 3.89 -2.99
C THR A 78 12.14 2.59 -3.26
N GLU A 79 11.57 1.48 -2.77
CA GLU A 79 12.17 0.14 -2.82
C GLU A 79 11.30 -0.80 -3.68
N GLY A 80 11.40 -0.68 -5.00
CA GLY A 80 10.60 -1.51 -5.92
C GLY A 80 9.08 -1.24 -5.86
N ARG A 81 8.28 -2.25 -6.22
CA ARG A 81 6.81 -2.17 -6.37
C ARG A 81 6.11 -3.42 -5.85
N ALA A 82 4.94 -3.25 -5.25
CA ALA A 82 4.02 -4.33 -4.90
C ALA A 82 3.41 -5.01 -6.14
N PRO A 83 2.79 -6.21 -6.03
CA PRO A 83 2.19 -6.94 -7.15
C PRO A 83 1.11 -6.18 -7.92
N ASN A 84 0.50 -5.16 -7.30
CA ASN A 84 -0.48 -4.26 -7.91
C ASN A 84 0.16 -3.05 -8.64
N GLY A 85 1.50 -2.98 -8.71
CA GLY A 85 2.26 -1.91 -9.35
C GLY A 85 2.54 -0.68 -8.48
N THR A 86 2.00 -0.63 -7.25
CA THR A 86 2.21 0.48 -6.31
C THR A 86 3.65 0.50 -5.78
N PRO A 87 4.37 1.63 -5.77
CA PRO A 87 5.73 1.71 -5.23
C PRO A 87 5.75 1.54 -3.71
N ASN A 88 6.73 0.80 -3.17
CA ASN A 88 6.96 0.73 -1.73
C ASN A 88 7.79 1.95 -1.31
N ARG A 89 7.26 2.79 -0.41
CA ARG A 89 7.89 4.08 -0.02
C ARG A 89 8.13 4.16 1.48
N THR A 90 9.33 4.62 1.85
CA THR A 90 9.73 4.92 3.22
C THR A 90 10.13 6.39 3.32
N TYR A 91 9.58 7.11 4.31
CA TYR A 91 9.87 8.53 4.52
C TYR A 91 10.83 8.72 5.70
N ILE A 92 11.83 9.58 5.51
CA ILE A 92 12.93 9.82 6.45
C ILE A 92 13.07 11.32 6.68
N VAL A 93 13.01 11.75 7.94
CA VAL A 93 13.28 13.15 8.34
C VAL A 93 14.74 13.28 8.75
N VAL A 94 15.45 14.25 8.16
CA VAL A 94 16.84 14.56 8.51
C VAL A 94 16.91 15.99 9.09
N PRO A 95 17.10 16.13 10.41
CA PRO A 95 17.09 17.43 11.07
C PRO A 95 18.42 18.18 10.93
N ALA A 96 18.40 19.49 11.24
CA ALA A 96 19.51 20.42 11.01
C ALA A 96 20.75 20.20 11.91
N SER A 97 20.62 19.52 13.05
CA SER A 97 21.75 19.24 13.96
C SER A 97 21.55 17.97 14.78
N GLY A 98 22.65 17.38 15.27
CA GLY A 98 22.66 16.16 16.09
C GLY A 98 23.22 14.92 15.36
N THR A 99 23.52 13.86 16.11
CA THR A 99 23.95 12.56 15.57
C THR A 99 22.71 11.70 15.34
N HIS A 100 22.44 11.34 14.09
CA HIS A 100 21.22 10.61 13.71
C HIS A 100 21.62 9.30 13.04
N TRP A 101 21.05 8.20 13.53
CA TRP A 101 21.27 6.88 12.96
C TRP A 101 19.93 6.20 12.72
N ILE A 102 19.66 5.88 11.47
CA ILE A 102 18.54 5.02 11.09
C ILE A 102 19.13 3.62 10.93
N GLY A 103 18.75 2.73 11.85
CA GLY A 103 19.12 1.32 11.75
C GLY A 103 18.61 0.69 10.45
N SER A 104 19.24 -0.41 10.06
CA SER A 104 19.06 -1.09 8.77
C SER A 104 17.59 -1.17 8.31
N ILE A 105 17.28 -0.59 7.15
CA ILE A 105 15.97 -0.75 6.51
C ILE A 105 15.94 -2.14 5.86
N ARG A 106 14.91 -2.93 6.21
CA ARG A 106 14.64 -4.25 5.63
C ARG A 106 13.52 -4.11 4.61
N ALA A 107 13.87 -4.16 3.32
CA ALA A 107 12.89 -4.18 2.23
C ALA A 107 12.41 -5.63 2.00
N ASP A 108 11.13 -5.90 2.26
CA ASP A 108 10.48 -7.14 1.84
C ASP A 108 10.12 -7.01 0.35
N LEU A 109 10.84 -7.76 -0.50
CA LEU A 109 10.57 -7.86 -1.94
C LEU A 109 9.85 -9.16 -2.29
N SER A 110 9.36 -9.92 -1.30
CA SER A 110 8.53 -11.07 -1.58
C SER A 110 7.18 -10.61 -2.11
N ASP A 111 6.65 -11.38 -3.05
CA ASP A 111 5.27 -11.33 -3.55
C ASP A 111 4.22 -11.67 -2.47
N THR A 112 4.64 -11.76 -1.21
CA THR A 112 3.82 -12.16 -0.08
C THR A 112 3.68 -11.00 0.90
N GLN A 113 2.42 -10.68 1.20
CA GLN A 113 1.98 -9.53 1.97
C GLN A 113 2.39 -9.63 3.46
N THR A 114 3.39 -8.86 3.89
CA THR A 114 3.45 -8.38 5.29
C THR A 114 3.66 -6.86 5.34
N GLY A 115 2.55 -6.13 5.33
CA GLY A 115 2.57 -4.67 5.45
C GLY A 115 3.06 -4.22 6.81
N GLN A 116 4.29 -3.68 6.85
CA GLN A 116 4.80 -2.79 7.89
C GLN A 116 5.65 -1.73 7.19
N GLY A 117 5.02 -0.71 6.60
CA GLY A 117 5.73 0.54 6.32
C GLY A 117 6.11 1.16 7.66
N THR A 118 7.39 1.07 8.04
CA THR A 118 7.86 1.60 9.32
C THR A 118 8.16 3.09 9.15
N VAL A 119 7.38 3.95 9.79
CA VAL A 119 7.82 5.34 10.05
C VAL A 119 8.80 5.27 11.21
N VAL A 120 10.10 5.48 10.96
CA VAL A 120 11.11 5.55 12.02
C VAL A 120 11.14 6.98 12.56
N TYR A 121 10.50 7.19 13.71
CA TYR A 121 10.73 8.38 14.53
C TYR A 121 12.01 8.19 15.35
N LEU A 122 12.94 9.15 15.29
CA LEU A 122 14.05 9.23 16.24
C LEU A 122 13.51 9.79 17.57
N ALA A 123 13.64 9.02 18.65
CA ALA A 123 13.22 9.42 19.98
C ALA A 123 14.19 10.47 20.56
N GLY A 124 13.65 11.62 21.00
CA GLY A 124 14.29 12.44 22.02
C GLY A 124 14.39 11.68 23.35
N GLN A 125 15.27 12.11 24.26
CA GLN A 125 15.44 11.49 25.58
C GLN A 125 14.09 11.23 26.25
N LYS A 126 13.90 9.98 26.68
CA LYS A 126 12.77 9.53 27.50
C LYS A 126 12.74 10.36 28.80
N GLY A 127 11.74 11.22 28.92
CA GLY A 127 11.43 11.88 30.19
C GLY A 127 11.04 10.85 31.26
N ASP A 128 11.41 11.14 32.51
CA ASP A 128 11.10 10.29 33.65
C ASP A 128 9.60 9.99 33.74
N LYS A 129 9.32 8.73 34.11
CA LYS A 129 7.98 8.24 34.37
C LYS A 129 7.37 9.06 35.51
N GLY A 130 6.33 9.84 35.20
CA GLY A 130 5.50 10.48 36.22
C GLY A 130 4.92 9.43 37.18
N ASP A 131 5.01 9.73 38.48
CA ASP A 131 4.47 8.88 39.53
C ASP A 131 2.97 8.63 39.33
N ARG A 132 2.58 7.42 39.70
CA ARG A 132 1.20 6.95 39.73
C ARG A 132 0.41 7.82 40.71
N GLY A 133 -0.53 8.61 40.22
CA GLY A 133 -1.53 9.27 41.06
C GLY A 133 -2.36 8.24 41.82
N ASP A 134 -2.48 8.43 43.13
CA ASP A 134 -3.30 7.59 44.01
C ASP A 134 -4.77 7.59 43.57
N THR A 135 -5.38 6.43 43.72
CA THR A 135 -6.80 6.18 43.47
C THR A 135 -7.65 6.94 44.49
N GLY A 136 -8.45 7.90 44.02
CA GLY A 136 -9.45 8.56 44.88
C GLY A 136 -10.54 7.57 45.32
N PRO A 137 -11.05 7.68 46.57
CA PRO A 137 -12.10 6.80 47.06
C PRO A 137 -13.41 6.96 46.27
N THR A 138 -14.12 5.84 46.12
CA THR A 138 -15.46 5.71 45.55
C THR A 138 -16.44 6.72 46.15
N GLY A 139 -17.05 7.55 45.31
CA GLY A 139 -18.18 8.41 45.71
C GLY A 139 -19.45 7.58 45.93
N PRO A 140 -20.29 7.91 46.92
CA PRO A 140 -21.53 7.19 47.18
C PRO A 140 -22.53 7.32 46.02
N GLN A 141 -23.25 6.23 45.77
CA GLN A 141 -24.32 6.06 44.78
C GLN A 141 -25.39 7.15 44.88
N GLY A 142 -25.66 7.83 43.76
CA GLY A 142 -26.81 8.72 43.61
C GLY A 142 -28.13 7.94 43.45
N ALA A 143 -29.19 8.42 44.08
CA ALA A 143 -30.52 7.81 44.06
C ALA A 143 -31.13 7.78 42.63
N PRO A 144 -31.98 6.79 42.30
CA PRO A 144 -32.74 6.76 41.05
C PRO A 144 -33.65 7.99 40.91
N GLY A 145 -33.60 8.65 39.75
CA GLY A 145 -34.51 9.76 39.43
C GLY A 145 -35.96 9.29 39.25
N PRO A 146 -36.96 10.12 39.60
CA PRO A 146 -38.37 9.76 39.46
C PRO A 146 -38.78 9.58 38.00
N LYS A 147 -39.66 8.61 37.78
CA LYS A 147 -40.35 8.31 36.52
C LYS A 147 -41.11 9.55 36.02
N GLY A 148 -40.87 9.95 34.76
CA GLY A 148 -41.62 11.02 34.11
C GLY A 148 -43.07 10.63 33.82
N ASP A 149 -43.98 11.59 33.97
CA ASP A 149 -45.41 11.44 33.76
C ASP A 149 -45.78 11.14 32.30
N THR A 150 -46.77 10.26 32.12
CA THR A 150 -47.41 9.91 30.85
C THR A 150 -48.04 11.15 30.20
N GLY A 151 -47.69 11.45 28.94
CA GLY A 151 -48.33 12.51 28.17
C GLY A 151 -49.83 12.27 27.98
N LYS A 152 -50.64 13.34 28.03
CA LYS A 152 -52.09 13.29 27.80
C LYS A 152 -52.38 12.78 26.39
N GLN A 153 -53.25 11.77 26.28
CA GLN A 153 -53.79 11.27 25.01
C GLN A 153 -54.54 12.40 24.28
N GLY A 154 -54.20 12.65 23.01
CA GLY A 154 -54.94 13.58 22.17
C GLY A 154 -56.39 13.10 21.93
N PRO A 155 -57.36 14.02 21.73
CA PRO A 155 -58.75 13.64 21.49
C PRO A 155 -58.86 12.74 20.24
N PRO A 156 -59.76 11.73 20.25
CA PRO A 156 -60.02 10.89 19.10
C PRO A 156 -60.47 11.72 17.90
N GLY A 157 -59.86 11.52 16.73
CA GLY A 157 -60.33 12.13 15.49
C GLY A 157 -61.73 11.62 15.14
N GLN A 158 -62.68 12.53 14.94
CA GLN A 158 -63.95 12.21 14.29
C GLN A 158 -63.72 12.20 12.78
N ASP A 159 -64.16 11.15 12.10
CA ASP A 159 -64.14 11.06 10.64
C ASP A 159 -65.12 12.08 10.05
N GLY A 160 -64.60 13.27 9.72
CA GLY A 160 -65.33 14.36 9.08
C GLY A 160 -64.98 14.46 7.61
N SER A 161 -65.98 14.75 6.78
CA SER A 161 -65.83 14.85 5.33
C SER A 161 -64.97 16.07 4.94
N ILE A 162 -64.44 16.08 3.71
CA ILE A 162 -63.67 17.21 3.14
C ILE A 162 -64.40 18.57 3.21
N ALA A 163 -65.74 18.58 3.34
CA ALA A 163 -66.52 19.81 3.53
C ALA A 163 -66.46 20.36 4.96
N ASP A 164 -66.32 19.47 5.95
CA ASP A 164 -66.18 19.83 7.37
C ASP A 164 -64.78 20.39 7.66
N ALA A 165 -63.76 19.87 6.95
CA ALA A 165 -62.39 20.37 7.05
C ALA A 165 -62.25 21.82 6.56
N LEU A 166 -62.88 22.17 5.42
CA LEU A 166 -62.83 23.53 4.86
C LEU A 166 -63.53 24.56 5.78
N THR A 167 -64.70 24.21 6.30
CA THR A 167 -65.44 25.07 7.23
C THR A 167 -64.71 25.26 8.55
N TYR A 168 -64.06 24.20 9.06
CA TYR A 168 -63.23 24.27 10.26
C TYR A 168 -61.99 25.16 10.04
N THR A 169 -61.31 25.07 8.88
CA THR A 169 -60.16 25.94 8.59
C THR A 169 -60.54 27.41 8.46
N ASP A 170 -61.65 27.74 7.78
CA ASP A 170 -62.04 29.15 7.62
C ASP A 170 -62.46 29.78 8.96
N THR A 171 -63.13 29.00 9.81
CA THR A 171 -63.51 29.44 11.17
C THR A 171 -62.29 29.55 12.07
N ALA A 172 -61.34 28.62 11.99
CA ALA A 172 -60.10 28.66 12.77
C ALA A 172 -59.19 29.81 12.34
N ILE A 173 -59.10 30.13 11.06
CA ILE A 173 -58.34 31.27 10.54
C ILE A 173 -58.98 32.59 10.98
N ALA A 174 -60.31 32.71 10.92
CA ALA A 174 -61.02 33.90 11.37
C ALA A 174 -60.89 34.11 12.90
N ALA A 175 -60.97 33.04 13.69
CA ALA A 175 -60.75 33.08 15.13
C ALA A 175 -59.28 33.43 15.46
N HIS A 176 -58.33 32.85 14.75
CA HIS A 176 -56.91 33.15 14.94
C HIS A 176 -56.58 34.62 14.62
N ALA A 177 -57.15 35.16 13.53
CA ALA A 177 -56.96 36.57 13.15
C ALA A 177 -57.57 37.54 14.19
N ALA A 178 -58.74 37.19 14.75
CA ALA A 178 -59.39 37.96 15.81
C ALA A 178 -58.56 37.94 17.11
N ASP A 179 -58.04 36.77 17.51
CA ASP A 179 -57.21 36.61 18.71
C ASP A 179 -55.87 37.36 18.58
N THR A 180 -55.23 37.34 17.40
CA THR A 180 -53.98 38.11 17.18
C THR A 180 -54.19 39.62 17.26
N THR A 181 -55.34 40.12 16.82
CA THR A 181 -55.69 41.55 16.90
C THR A 181 -55.97 41.98 18.35
N SER A 182 -56.64 41.12 19.13
CA SER A 182 -56.97 41.40 20.54
C SER A 182 -55.77 41.34 21.48
N VAL A 183 -54.75 40.51 21.21
CA VAL A 183 -53.60 40.34 22.11
C VAL A 183 -52.48 41.36 21.84
N HIS A 184 -52.26 41.74 20.59
CA HIS A 184 -51.09 42.57 20.22
C HIS A 184 -51.46 43.97 19.69
N GLY A 185 -52.75 44.28 19.46
CA GLY A 185 -53.18 45.59 18.96
C GLY A 185 -52.72 45.91 17.53
N ILE A 186 -52.31 44.90 16.77
CA ILE A 186 -51.78 45.07 15.40
C ILE A 186 -52.90 44.74 14.41
N THR A 187 -53.37 45.74 13.68
CA THR A 187 -54.48 45.62 12.72
C THR A 187 -54.06 44.95 11.40
N ASP A 188 -52.76 44.88 11.10
CA ASP A 188 -52.21 44.25 9.90
C ASP A 188 -50.86 43.57 10.19
N THR A 189 -50.81 42.25 9.98
CA THR A 189 -49.60 41.43 10.18
C THR A 189 -48.48 41.72 9.18
N ALA A 190 -48.74 42.45 8.10
CA ALA A 190 -47.71 42.90 7.16
C ALA A 190 -46.74 43.96 7.74
N ALA A 191 -47.06 44.53 8.92
CA ALA A 191 -46.21 45.48 9.63
C ALA A 191 -45.22 44.82 10.63
N LEU A 192 -45.17 43.50 10.73
CA LEU A 192 -44.20 42.81 11.58
C LEU A 192 -42.78 42.91 10.99
N GLU A 193 -41.82 43.38 11.80
CA GLU A 193 -40.43 43.56 11.40
C GLU A 193 -39.85 42.24 10.87
N THR A 194 -39.34 42.26 9.63
CA THR A 194 -38.75 41.08 9.01
C THR A 194 -37.49 40.65 9.75
N GLN A 195 -37.21 39.34 9.75
CA GLN A 195 -35.99 38.77 10.33
C GLN A 195 -34.71 39.47 9.81
N THR A 196 -34.75 39.91 8.54
CA THR A 196 -33.70 40.72 7.90
C THR A 196 -33.55 42.11 8.53
N GLY A 197 -34.66 42.79 8.85
CA GLY A 197 -34.65 44.10 9.51
C GLY A 197 -34.05 44.04 10.91
N ALA A 198 -34.43 43.01 11.69
CA ALA A 198 -33.86 42.77 13.02
C ALA A 198 -32.35 42.44 12.95
N GLN A 199 -31.94 41.61 11.99
CA GLN A 199 -30.53 41.27 11.79
C GLN A 199 -29.67 42.47 11.38
N ALA A 200 -30.21 43.37 10.55
CA ALA A 200 -29.50 44.59 10.15
C ALA A 200 -29.23 45.52 11.34
N LYS A 201 -30.19 45.67 12.26
CA LYS A 201 -30.01 46.45 13.49
C LYS A 201 -29.00 45.81 14.44
N ALA A 202 -29.02 44.48 14.58
CA ALA A 202 -28.05 43.75 15.40
C ALA A 202 -26.61 43.93 14.89
N ASN A 203 -26.41 43.85 13.57
CA ASN A 203 -25.10 44.04 12.95
C ASN A 203 -24.60 45.49 13.12
N ALA A 204 -25.49 46.48 13.00
CA ALA A 204 -25.14 47.89 13.22
C ALA A 204 -24.70 48.15 14.67
N ALA A 205 -25.36 47.54 15.65
CA ALA A 205 -24.99 47.64 17.06
C ALA A 205 -23.61 47.00 17.34
N GLN A 206 -23.31 45.85 16.73
CA GLN A 206 -22.02 45.18 16.87
C GLN A 206 -20.87 46.00 16.29
N ASN A 207 -21.06 46.62 15.13
CA ASN A 207 -20.05 47.49 14.51
C ASN A 207 -19.76 48.74 15.36
N ALA A 208 -20.81 49.35 15.93
CA ALA A 208 -20.65 50.49 16.83
C ALA A 208 -19.86 50.12 18.10
N ALA A 209 -20.16 48.99 18.73
CA ALA A 209 -19.44 48.49 19.90
C ALA A 209 -17.95 48.22 19.60
N THR A 210 -17.66 47.62 18.44
CA THR A 210 -16.29 47.33 18.00
C THR A 210 -15.47 48.62 17.82
N THR A 211 -16.08 49.63 17.21
CA THR A 211 -15.43 50.93 16.95
C THR A 211 -15.15 51.70 18.26
N ALA A 212 -16.06 51.60 19.23
CA ALA A 212 -15.85 52.20 20.55
C ALA A 212 -14.69 51.52 21.31
N ALA A 213 -14.62 50.19 21.26
CA ALA A 213 -13.54 49.43 21.89
C ALA A 213 -12.16 49.73 21.28
N SER A 214 -12.06 49.84 19.95
CA SER A 214 -10.80 50.19 19.29
C SER A 214 -10.33 51.61 19.64
N THR A 215 -11.28 52.54 19.80
CA THR A 215 -10.97 53.93 20.17
C THR A 215 -10.48 54.03 21.62
N ASP A 216 -11.11 53.32 22.55
CA ASP A 216 -10.69 53.26 23.96
C ASP A 216 -9.30 52.61 24.11
N ALA A 217 -9.04 51.53 23.37
CA ALA A 217 -7.73 50.89 23.36
C ALA A 217 -6.63 51.85 22.86
N ALA A 218 -6.89 52.58 21.77
CA ALA A 218 -5.95 53.58 21.25
C ALA A 218 -5.67 54.68 22.27
N ALA A 219 -6.70 55.19 22.95
CA ALA A 219 -6.56 56.20 23.99
C ALA A 219 -5.72 55.71 25.19
N LYS A 220 -5.93 54.46 25.63
CA LYS A 220 -5.16 53.84 26.72
C LYS A 220 -3.69 53.65 26.37
N VAL A 221 -3.38 53.22 25.13
CA VAL A 221 -2.01 53.07 24.65
C VAL A 221 -1.28 54.41 24.62
N SER A 222 -1.92 55.47 24.10
CA SER A 222 -1.35 56.83 24.11
C SER A 222 -1.14 57.38 25.53
N GLY A 223 -2.03 57.05 26.47
CA GLY A 223 -1.83 57.37 27.89
C GLY A 223 -0.62 56.65 28.50
N HIS A 224 -0.40 55.39 28.14
CA HIS A 224 0.75 54.61 28.62
C HIS A 224 2.10 55.12 28.08
N ALA A 225 2.10 55.67 26.87
CA ALA A 225 3.29 56.25 26.23
C ALA A 225 3.71 57.60 26.85
N SER A 226 2.77 58.30 27.51
CA SER A 226 3.00 59.62 28.11
C SER A 226 3.08 59.60 29.65
N ALA A 227 2.92 58.44 30.29
CA ALA A 227 3.00 58.28 31.73
C ALA A 227 4.46 58.31 32.23
N THR A 228 4.73 59.16 33.24
CA THR A 228 5.99 59.22 33.98
C THR A 228 6.23 57.88 34.69
N ASP A 229 7.37 57.22 34.45
CA ASP A 229 7.73 55.90 34.99
C ASP A 229 7.99 55.96 36.50
N PRO A 230 7.01 55.56 37.34
CA PRO A 230 7.13 55.70 38.79
C PRO A 230 7.93 54.55 39.42
N HIS A 231 8.22 53.49 38.64
CA HIS A 231 8.91 52.29 39.10
C HIS A 231 10.39 52.26 38.67
N GLY A 232 10.77 53.05 37.66
CA GLY A 232 12.16 53.22 37.22
C GLY A 232 12.67 52.12 36.29
N ASP A 233 11.82 51.16 35.94
CA ASP A 233 12.17 50.00 35.10
C ASP A 233 12.55 50.44 33.67
N ARG A 234 11.97 51.53 33.17
CA ARG A 234 12.28 52.13 31.86
C ARG A 234 13.64 52.83 31.88
N ALA A 235 14.01 53.41 33.03
CA ALA A 235 15.33 54.01 33.24
C ALA A 235 16.43 52.93 33.38
N PHE A 236 16.13 51.83 34.06
CA PHE A 236 17.04 50.68 34.18
C PHE A 236 17.33 50.02 32.83
N THR A 237 16.29 49.78 32.02
CA THR A 237 16.44 49.23 30.67
C THR A 237 17.20 50.18 29.73
N THR A 238 16.96 51.48 29.81
CA THR A 238 17.73 52.48 29.03
C THR A 238 19.21 52.45 29.42
N THR A 239 19.51 52.30 30.72
CA THR A 239 20.90 52.21 31.21
C THR A 239 21.57 50.91 30.79
N ALA A 240 20.85 49.79 30.83
CA ALA A 240 21.35 48.49 30.38
C ALA A 240 21.65 48.48 28.87
N VAL A 241 20.77 49.08 28.06
CA VAL A 241 20.97 49.24 26.60
C VAL A 241 22.15 50.19 26.32
N ALA A 242 22.30 51.28 27.07
CA ALA A 242 23.44 52.18 26.94
C ALA A 242 24.77 51.49 27.31
N THR A 243 24.76 50.65 28.35
CA THR A 243 25.92 49.85 28.76
C THR A 243 26.28 48.83 27.68
N HIS A 244 25.28 48.11 27.15
CA HIS A 244 25.47 47.18 26.05
C HIS A 244 26.01 47.87 24.78
N ASN A 245 25.52 49.07 24.44
CA ASN A 245 26.06 49.84 23.32
C ASN A 245 27.52 50.26 23.53
N SER A 246 27.90 50.61 24.76
CA SER A 246 29.29 50.89 25.14
C SER A 246 30.16 49.64 24.98
N ASP A 247 29.71 48.49 25.46
CA ASP A 247 30.43 47.22 25.35
C ASP A 247 30.62 46.79 23.88
N THR A 248 29.61 47.01 23.02
CA THR A 248 29.75 46.74 21.58
C THR A 248 30.69 47.71 20.87
N THR A 249 30.77 48.96 21.34
CA THR A 249 31.70 49.98 20.81
C THR A 249 33.14 49.61 21.15
N ASP A 250 33.39 49.13 22.37
CA ASP A 250 34.72 48.73 22.83
C ASP A 250 35.26 47.49 22.10
N VAL A 251 34.39 46.54 21.75
CA VAL A 251 34.79 45.28 21.09
C VAL A 251 34.95 45.45 19.57
N HIS A 252 34.14 46.30 18.92
CA HIS A 252 34.11 46.40 17.45
C HIS A 252 34.61 47.75 16.89
N GLY A 253 34.89 48.74 17.74
CA GLY A 253 35.37 50.07 17.32
C GLY A 253 34.33 50.92 16.58
N ILE A 254 33.04 50.55 16.62
CA ILE A 254 31.95 51.26 15.95
C ILE A 254 31.10 51.95 17.01
N ALA A 255 31.19 53.28 17.07
CA ALA A 255 30.54 54.11 18.10
C ALA A 255 29.02 54.27 17.95
N ASP A 256 28.47 53.93 16.78
CA ASP A 256 27.04 53.99 16.52
C ASP A 256 26.63 52.90 15.52
N THR A 257 25.88 51.92 16.00
CA THR A 257 25.37 50.81 15.18
C THR A 257 24.25 51.25 14.23
N ALA A 258 23.68 52.44 14.37
CA ALA A 258 22.74 53.01 13.41
C ALA A 258 23.39 53.40 12.07
N VAL A 259 24.73 53.40 12.01
CA VAL A 259 25.52 53.63 10.79
C VAL A 259 25.73 52.32 9.99
N LEU A 260 25.40 51.15 10.54
CA LEU A 260 25.41 49.91 9.76
C LEU A 260 24.30 49.97 8.70
N GLU A 261 24.72 49.98 7.44
CA GLU A 261 23.84 50.04 6.28
C GLU A 261 22.84 48.88 6.30
N THR A 262 21.54 49.20 6.25
CA THR A 262 20.50 48.19 6.16
C THR A 262 20.55 47.49 4.80
N VAL A 263 20.09 46.25 4.74
CA VAL A 263 19.98 45.49 3.47
C VAL A 263 19.22 46.29 2.41
N SER A 264 18.19 47.03 2.81
CA SER A 264 17.42 47.93 1.94
C SER A 264 18.24 49.12 1.43
N GLY A 265 19.12 49.69 2.25
CA GLY A 265 20.04 50.76 1.85
C GLY A 265 21.06 50.29 0.82
N ALA A 266 21.65 49.11 1.05
CA ALA A 266 22.59 48.50 0.12
C ALA A 266 21.93 48.16 -1.22
N GLN A 267 20.70 47.63 -1.21
CA GLN A 267 19.94 47.33 -2.43
C GLN A 267 19.61 48.60 -3.23
N ALA A 268 19.18 49.68 -2.57
CA ALA A 268 18.89 50.94 -3.25
C ALA A 268 20.13 51.55 -3.96
N LYS A 269 21.31 51.40 -3.35
CA LYS A 269 22.58 51.81 -3.99
C LYS A 269 22.94 50.91 -5.17
N ALA A 270 22.72 49.60 -5.07
CA ALA A 270 22.94 48.65 -6.15
C ALA A 270 22.05 48.96 -7.36
N ASP A 271 20.76 49.23 -7.14
CA ASP A 271 19.80 49.55 -8.19
C ASP A 271 20.16 50.88 -8.90
N THR A 272 20.61 51.87 -8.12
CA THR A 272 21.10 53.16 -8.66
C THR A 272 22.34 52.96 -9.52
N ALA A 273 23.29 52.13 -9.08
CA ALA A 273 24.49 51.81 -9.84
C ALA A 273 24.17 51.04 -11.14
N GLN A 274 23.22 50.10 -11.10
CA GLN A 274 22.78 49.36 -12.27
C GLN A 274 22.11 50.28 -13.32
N SER A 275 21.26 51.21 -12.88
CA SER A 275 20.64 52.20 -13.78
C SER A 275 21.68 53.11 -14.44
N ALA A 276 22.69 53.56 -13.69
CA ALA A 276 23.78 54.36 -14.22
C ALA A 276 24.62 53.58 -15.25
N ALA A 277 24.96 52.32 -14.96
CA ALA A 277 25.71 51.46 -15.88
C ALA A 277 24.95 51.18 -17.18
N THR A 278 23.64 50.93 -17.08
CA THR A 278 22.78 50.70 -18.25
C THR A 278 22.71 51.93 -19.15
N THR A 279 22.58 53.12 -18.54
CA THR A 279 22.55 54.39 -19.28
C THR A 279 23.88 54.66 -19.98
N ALA A 280 25.01 54.40 -19.31
CA ALA A 280 26.34 54.55 -19.90
C ALA A 280 26.57 53.57 -21.07
N ALA A 281 26.16 52.31 -20.93
CA ALA A 281 26.26 51.30 -21.99
C ALA A 281 25.40 51.66 -23.22
N ALA A 282 24.19 52.17 -23.00
CA ALA A 282 23.32 52.65 -24.09
C ALA A 282 23.92 53.86 -24.83
N ALA A 283 24.54 54.79 -24.10
CA ALA A 283 25.25 55.92 -24.68
C ALA A 283 26.48 55.49 -25.49
N ASP A 284 27.29 54.55 -24.98
CA ASP A 284 28.44 53.98 -25.69
C ASP A 284 28.02 53.22 -26.96
N ALA A 285 26.96 52.41 -26.89
CA ALA A 285 26.40 51.73 -28.05
C ALA A 285 25.95 52.73 -29.12
N THR A 286 25.24 53.80 -28.71
CA THR A 286 24.79 54.86 -29.63
C THR A 286 25.96 55.60 -30.27
N ALA A 287 27.00 55.91 -29.48
CA ALA A 287 28.21 56.55 -29.98
C ALA A 287 28.95 55.66 -30.99
N LYS A 288 29.08 54.35 -30.71
CA LYS A 288 29.71 53.37 -31.61
C LYS A 288 28.93 53.21 -32.91
N VAL A 289 27.60 53.15 -32.86
CA VAL A 289 26.75 53.10 -34.07
C VAL A 289 26.88 54.38 -34.90
N THR A 290 26.95 55.54 -34.25
CA THR A 290 27.12 56.84 -34.94
C THR A 290 28.52 56.97 -35.55
N ALA A 291 29.56 56.46 -34.90
CA ALA A 291 30.91 56.38 -35.46
C ALA A 291 30.96 55.40 -36.65
N HIS A 292 30.22 54.30 -36.59
CA HIS A 292 30.12 53.32 -37.68
C HIS A 292 29.39 53.88 -38.91
N SER A 293 28.34 54.67 -38.71
CA SER A 293 27.56 55.26 -39.82
C SER A 293 28.25 56.42 -40.53
N THR A 294 29.28 57.01 -39.92
CA THR A 294 30.05 58.14 -40.48
C THR A 294 31.43 57.73 -41.03
N ALA A 295 31.89 56.50 -40.76
CA ALA A 295 33.14 55.97 -41.28
C ALA A 295 33.00 55.44 -42.73
N THR A 296 33.97 55.75 -43.58
CA THR A 296 34.04 55.20 -44.96
C THR A 296 34.62 53.78 -44.91
N ASP A 297 33.73 52.79 -45.01
CA ASP A 297 33.99 51.33 -45.08
C ASP A 297 34.80 50.68 -43.92
N PRO A 298 34.23 50.65 -42.70
CA PRO A 298 34.86 50.03 -41.53
C PRO A 298 34.86 48.48 -41.51
N HIS A 299 34.23 47.79 -42.48
CA HIS A 299 34.14 46.31 -42.50
C HIS A 299 34.64 45.64 -43.79
N GLY A 300 34.97 46.41 -44.86
CA GLY A 300 35.72 45.90 -46.02
C GLY A 300 34.94 44.93 -46.92
N ASP A 301 33.64 44.79 -46.69
CA ASP A 301 32.73 43.85 -47.32
C ASP A 301 32.07 44.40 -48.60
N ARG A 302 32.37 45.66 -48.97
CA ARG A 302 32.01 46.26 -50.28
C ARG A 302 33.06 46.05 -51.38
N ALA A 303 34.06 45.21 -51.15
CA ALA A 303 35.08 44.84 -52.15
C ALA A 303 34.65 43.60 -52.97
N TYR A 304 33.65 43.75 -53.85
CA TYR A 304 33.32 42.76 -54.89
C TYR A 304 34.27 42.85 -56.11
N ALA A 305 35.56 43.11 -55.86
CA ALA A 305 36.60 43.26 -56.87
C ALA A 305 37.88 42.54 -56.45
N ASP A 306 37.74 41.33 -55.91
CA ASP A 306 38.86 40.42 -55.71
C ASP A 306 39.09 39.63 -57.01
N THR A 307 40.07 40.06 -57.79
CA THR A 307 40.51 39.38 -59.02
C THR A 307 41.14 38.01 -58.79
N SER A 308 41.23 37.52 -57.54
CA SER A 308 41.71 36.17 -57.21
C SER A 308 40.62 35.09 -57.19
N LYS A 309 39.33 35.46 -57.40
CA LYS A 309 38.19 34.54 -57.41
C LYS A 309 37.51 34.51 -58.78
N LEU A 310 36.93 33.36 -59.13
CA LEU A 310 36.18 33.18 -60.37
C LEU A 310 34.87 33.98 -60.34
N ALA A 311 34.63 34.81 -61.34
CA ALA A 311 33.44 35.61 -61.52
C ALA A 311 32.29 34.77 -62.10
N LYS A 312 31.14 34.75 -61.42
CA LYS A 312 29.95 34.00 -61.85
C LYS A 312 29.50 34.37 -63.27
N THR A 313 29.64 35.63 -63.67
CA THR A 313 29.26 36.15 -64.99
C THR A 313 30.21 35.71 -66.11
N ALA A 314 31.44 35.31 -65.80
CA ALA A 314 32.41 34.83 -66.79
C ALA A 314 32.17 33.35 -67.17
N ASN A 315 31.28 32.64 -66.48
CA ASN A 315 30.91 31.24 -66.74
C ASN A 315 32.14 30.32 -66.92
N LEU A 316 33.10 30.42 -65.99
CA LEU A 316 34.38 29.69 -66.00
C LEU A 316 35.38 30.12 -67.10
N GLY A 317 35.08 31.16 -67.89
CA GLY A 317 35.99 31.71 -68.91
C GLY A 317 37.24 32.40 -68.34
N ASP A 318 37.20 32.76 -67.06
CA ASP A 318 38.29 33.34 -66.28
C ASP A 318 39.14 32.28 -65.54
N LEU A 319 38.89 31.00 -65.80
CA LEU A 319 39.70 29.90 -65.29
C LEU A 319 41.08 29.88 -65.96
N THR A 320 42.06 30.46 -65.28
CA THR A 320 43.41 30.72 -65.82
C THR A 320 44.15 29.44 -66.24
N ASN A 321 43.88 28.31 -65.58
CA ASN A 321 44.41 27.00 -65.97
C ASN A 321 43.34 25.92 -65.89
N ALA A 322 42.59 25.79 -66.98
CA ALA A 322 41.55 24.77 -67.12
C ALA A 322 42.08 23.33 -66.97
N SER A 323 43.37 23.07 -67.29
CA SER A 323 43.95 21.73 -67.19
C SER A 323 44.15 21.28 -65.74
N THR A 324 44.71 22.14 -64.89
CA THR A 324 44.88 21.86 -63.45
C THR A 324 43.54 21.73 -62.75
N ALA A 325 42.56 22.57 -63.10
CA ALA A 325 41.23 22.49 -62.51
C ALA A 325 40.52 21.16 -62.80
N ARG A 326 40.58 20.66 -64.05
CA ARG A 326 40.04 19.33 -64.40
C ARG A 326 40.72 18.21 -63.62
N THR A 327 42.03 18.34 -63.37
CA THR A 327 42.82 17.37 -62.61
C THR A 327 42.39 17.32 -61.14
N ASN A 328 42.28 18.48 -60.49
CA ASN A 328 41.88 18.58 -59.08
C ASN A 328 40.45 18.08 -58.82
N LEU A 329 39.54 18.27 -59.77
CA LEU A 329 38.16 17.78 -59.69
C LEU A 329 38.00 16.31 -60.07
N GLY A 330 39.08 15.63 -60.48
CA GLY A 330 39.05 14.20 -60.82
C GLY A 330 38.20 13.87 -62.06
N LEU A 331 37.96 14.83 -62.95
CA LEU A 331 37.00 14.67 -64.07
C LEU A 331 37.49 13.72 -65.19
N GLY A 332 38.74 13.24 -65.10
CA GLY A 332 39.33 12.28 -66.05
C GLY A 332 39.44 12.81 -67.50
N GLY A 333 39.83 11.93 -68.42
CA GLY A 333 40.04 12.28 -69.84
C GLY A 333 38.74 12.59 -70.61
N ALA A 334 37.58 12.14 -70.10
CA ALA A 334 36.29 12.39 -70.74
C ALA A 334 35.97 13.90 -70.83
N ALA A 335 36.44 14.71 -69.87
CA ALA A 335 36.20 16.16 -69.82
C ALA A 335 36.88 16.95 -70.94
N THR A 336 37.73 16.32 -71.77
CA THR A 336 38.38 16.95 -72.93
C THR A 336 37.96 16.38 -74.27
N LEU A 337 37.18 15.29 -74.28
CA LEU A 337 36.74 14.64 -75.51
C LEU A 337 35.36 15.19 -75.92
N ASN A 338 35.16 15.36 -77.22
CA ASN A 338 33.83 15.68 -77.75
C ASN A 338 32.86 14.52 -77.48
N VAL A 339 31.58 14.82 -77.32
CA VAL A 339 30.51 13.81 -77.33
C VAL A 339 30.24 13.44 -78.80
N GLY A 340 30.26 12.16 -79.14
CA GLY A 340 30.11 11.71 -80.53
C GLY A 340 30.16 10.19 -80.71
N THR A 341 29.97 9.73 -81.94
CA THR A 341 29.74 8.30 -82.29
C THR A 341 30.97 7.56 -82.82
N THR A 342 32.15 8.19 -82.88
CA THR A 342 33.39 7.59 -83.40
C THR A 342 34.35 7.16 -82.29
N ALA A 343 35.39 6.41 -82.62
CA ALA A 343 36.45 6.07 -81.66
C ALA A 343 37.19 7.35 -81.23
N GLY A 344 37.44 7.50 -79.93
CA GLY A 344 38.08 8.70 -79.35
C GLY A 344 37.11 9.81 -78.90
N THR A 345 35.79 9.60 -78.94
CA THR A 345 34.78 10.51 -78.37
C THR A 345 34.02 9.86 -77.20
N VAL A 346 33.46 10.68 -76.31
CA VAL A 346 32.55 10.20 -75.26
C VAL A 346 31.25 9.72 -75.90
N ALA A 347 30.85 8.49 -75.64
CA ALA A 347 29.57 7.94 -76.08
C ALA A 347 28.41 8.57 -75.30
N SER A 348 27.39 9.11 -75.98
CA SER A 348 26.14 9.51 -75.32
C SER A 348 25.35 8.28 -74.89
N GLY A 349 24.41 8.42 -73.95
CA GLY A 349 23.62 7.28 -73.46
C GLY A 349 22.80 6.55 -74.54
N SER A 350 22.56 7.18 -75.68
CA SER A 350 21.89 6.61 -76.86
C SER A 350 22.85 6.17 -77.97
N ASP A 351 24.17 6.19 -77.73
CA ASP A 351 25.18 5.79 -78.70
C ASP A 351 25.08 4.29 -79.00
N SER A 352 25.02 3.97 -80.30
CA SER A 352 24.91 2.59 -80.80
C SER A 352 26.00 1.65 -80.29
N ARG A 353 27.18 2.15 -79.89
CA ARG A 353 28.26 1.34 -79.29
C ARG A 353 27.91 0.79 -77.91
N LEU A 354 26.93 1.39 -77.22
CA LEU A 354 26.42 0.91 -75.92
C LEU A 354 25.26 -0.07 -76.07
N SER A 355 24.72 -0.26 -77.29
CA SER A 355 23.76 -1.34 -77.53
C SER A 355 24.50 -2.67 -77.48
N ASP A 356 24.00 -3.63 -76.68
CA ASP A 356 24.55 -4.99 -76.61
C ASP A 356 24.22 -5.76 -77.91
N ALA A 357 24.85 -5.37 -79.01
CA ALA A 357 24.75 -6.01 -80.31
C ALA A 357 25.58 -7.31 -80.39
N ARG A 358 25.80 -7.99 -79.25
CA ARG A 358 26.20 -9.39 -79.28
C ARG A 358 24.97 -10.20 -79.66
N THR A 359 25.01 -10.91 -80.77
CA THR A 359 24.01 -11.96 -81.05
C THR A 359 24.14 -13.03 -79.96
N PRO A 360 23.16 -13.24 -79.08
CA PRO A 360 23.25 -14.27 -78.06
C PRO A 360 23.22 -15.65 -78.73
N THR A 361 24.17 -16.53 -78.40
CA THR A 361 24.01 -17.96 -78.72
C THR A 361 22.74 -18.45 -78.04
N ALA A 362 21.77 -18.95 -78.81
CA ALA A 362 20.42 -19.25 -78.35
C ALA A 362 20.42 -20.21 -77.14
N HIS A 363 19.89 -19.75 -76.00
CA HIS A 363 19.35 -20.64 -74.97
C HIS A 363 17.92 -21.01 -75.39
N ALA A 364 17.57 -22.29 -75.24
CA ALA A 364 16.34 -22.88 -75.76
C ALA A 364 15.07 -22.16 -75.26
N SER A 365 14.09 -22.09 -76.15
CA SER A 365 12.93 -21.19 -76.13
C SER A 365 11.73 -21.63 -75.27
N SER A 366 11.89 -22.51 -74.27
CA SER A 366 10.72 -23.22 -73.70
C SER A 366 10.53 -23.16 -72.19
N HIS A 367 11.17 -22.24 -71.46
CA HIS A 367 10.79 -21.98 -70.05
C HIS A 367 9.45 -21.21 -69.95
N ALA A 368 8.42 -21.70 -70.63
CA ALA A 368 7.04 -21.27 -70.49
C ALA A 368 6.29 -22.32 -69.67
N SER A 369 5.39 -21.88 -68.80
CA SER A 369 4.48 -22.74 -68.06
C SER A 369 3.75 -23.67 -69.04
N ASN A 370 3.89 -25.00 -68.86
CA ASN A 370 3.38 -26.08 -69.73
C ASN A 370 4.14 -26.35 -71.06
N GLY A 371 5.38 -25.86 -71.22
CA GLY A 371 6.28 -26.30 -72.30
C GLY A 371 6.86 -27.71 -72.06
N SER A 372 7.69 -28.20 -72.99
CA SER A 372 8.41 -29.49 -72.85
C SER A 372 9.57 -29.45 -71.84
N ASP A 373 9.96 -28.25 -71.38
CA ASP A 373 10.96 -28.00 -70.33
C ASP A 373 10.47 -26.87 -69.36
N PRO A 374 9.38 -27.11 -68.62
CA PRO A 374 8.86 -26.11 -67.71
C PRO A 374 9.65 -26.11 -66.40
N VAL A 375 10.08 -24.93 -65.94
CA VAL A 375 10.53 -24.75 -64.56
C VAL A 375 9.30 -24.84 -63.67
N THR A 376 8.96 -26.05 -63.26
CA THR A 376 7.89 -26.26 -62.29
C THR A 376 8.32 -25.73 -60.92
N PRO A 377 7.41 -25.25 -60.06
CA PRO A 377 7.76 -24.86 -58.70
C PRO A 377 8.59 -25.92 -57.98
N VAL A 378 8.26 -27.21 -58.18
CA VAL A 378 9.00 -28.35 -57.61
C VAL A 378 10.46 -28.41 -58.06
N SER A 379 10.79 -28.03 -59.30
CA SER A 379 12.15 -28.14 -59.85
C SER A 379 13.12 -27.08 -59.32
N ILE A 380 12.64 -26.04 -58.64
CA ILE A 380 13.46 -25.04 -57.95
C ILE A 380 13.31 -25.10 -56.42
N GLY A 381 12.63 -26.13 -55.90
CA GLY A 381 12.32 -26.25 -54.48
C GLY A 381 11.21 -25.31 -53.98
N ALA A 382 10.42 -24.71 -54.88
CA ALA A 382 9.27 -23.88 -54.54
C ALA A 382 7.98 -24.71 -54.43
N TYR A 383 7.12 -24.39 -53.46
CA TYR A 383 5.84 -25.09 -53.27
C TYR A 383 4.88 -24.81 -54.44
N PRO A 384 4.25 -25.83 -55.06
CA PRO A 384 3.29 -25.63 -56.13
C PRO A 384 2.00 -24.95 -55.63
N ALA A 385 1.48 -24.00 -56.41
CA ALA A 385 0.30 -23.20 -56.06
C ALA A 385 -1.04 -23.98 -56.11
N THR A 386 -1.02 -25.23 -56.58
CA THR A 386 -2.23 -26.07 -56.71
C THR A 386 -2.88 -26.43 -55.37
N ASP A 387 -2.17 -26.26 -54.25
CA ASP A 387 -2.70 -26.52 -52.90
C ASP A 387 -3.30 -25.26 -52.23
N GLY A 388 -3.62 -24.24 -53.05
CA GLY A 388 -4.45 -23.11 -52.65
C GLY A 388 -3.75 -22.02 -51.83
N ASN A 389 -2.42 -22.09 -51.65
CA ASN A 389 -1.55 -21.11 -50.96
C ASN A 389 -2.26 -20.33 -49.82
N THR A 390 -3.01 -21.03 -48.98
CA THR A 390 -3.48 -20.43 -47.73
C THR A 390 -2.36 -20.59 -46.72
N LEU A 391 -2.14 -19.55 -45.91
CA LEU A 391 -1.12 -19.55 -44.85
C LEU A 391 -1.16 -20.84 -44.01
N ASN A 392 -2.35 -21.42 -43.85
CA ASN A 392 -2.59 -22.67 -43.13
C ASN A 392 -1.92 -23.88 -43.77
N THR A 393 -2.01 -24.07 -45.10
CA THR A 393 -1.44 -25.24 -45.77
C THR A 393 0.09 -25.24 -45.66
N TYR A 394 0.72 -24.07 -45.77
CA TYR A 394 2.17 -23.90 -45.63
C TYR A 394 2.64 -24.19 -44.20
N VAL A 395 1.89 -23.72 -43.19
CA VAL A 395 2.18 -23.98 -41.77
C VAL A 395 2.04 -25.46 -41.43
N THR A 396 1.00 -26.14 -41.93
CA THR A 396 0.78 -27.58 -41.69
C THR A 396 1.88 -28.44 -42.30
N ASP A 397 2.36 -28.13 -43.51
CA ASP A 397 3.42 -28.90 -44.14
C ASP A 397 4.79 -28.69 -43.46
N LEU A 398 5.11 -27.45 -43.07
CA LEU A 398 6.30 -27.16 -42.26
C LEU A 398 6.29 -27.90 -40.92
N GLN A 399 5.15 -27.94 -40.23
CA GLN A 399 4.98 -28.69 -38.97
C GLN A 399 5.27 -30.19 -39.15
N ASN A 400 4.80 -30.78 -40.25
CA ASN A 400 5.06 -32.19 -40.59
C ASN A 400 6.54 -32.44 -40.91
N ARG A 401 7.21 -31.52 -41.62
CA ARG A 401 8.63 -31.63 -41.97
C ARG A 401 9.58 -31.45 -40.78
N VAL A 402 9.21 -30.65 -39.78
CA VAL A 402 10.02 -30.44 -38.56
C VAL A 402 9.58 -31.32 -37.38
N GLY A 403 8.72 -32.31 -37.62
CA GLY A 403 8.32 -33.30 -36.62
C GLY A 403 7.49 -32.75 -35.45
N GLY A 404 6.74 -31.66 -35.67
CA GLY A 404 5.86 -31.06 -34.66
C GLY A 404 6.57 -30.39 -33.47
N ALA A 405 7.91 -30.38 -33.43
CA ALA A 405 8.67 -29.95 -32.25
C ALA A 405 8.82 -28.43 -32.08
N PHE A 406 8.45 -27.63 -33.09
CA PHE A 406 8.72 -26.17 -33.12
C PHE A 406 7.49 -25.26 -32.94
N GLY A 407 6.37 -25.76 -32.39
CA GLY A 407 5.32 -24.91 -31.84
C GLY A 407 4.75 -23.82 -32.77
N LEU A 408 4.81 -24.02 -34.09
CA LEU A 408 4.26 -23.08 -35.07
C LEU A 408 2.75 -23.28 -35.19
N GLU A 409 2.01 -23.17 -34.09
CA GLU A 409 0.55 -23.18 -34.15
C GLU A 409 0.06 -21.94 -34.90
N ASN A 410 -0.97 -22.10 -35.74
CA ASN A 410 -1.58 -20.96 -36.42
C ASN A 410 -2.00 -19.92 -35.36
N ARG A 411 -1.72 -18.63 -35.62
CA ARG A 411 -1.90 -17.55 -34.62
C ARG A 411 -3.32 -17.48 -34.06
N ALA A 412 -4.32 -17.94 -34.83
CA ALA A 412 -5.69 -18.09 -34.38
C ALA A 412 -5.87 -19.20 -33.33
N THR A 413 -5.28 -20.38 -33.55
CA THR A 413 -5.37 -21.53 -32.64
C THR A 413 -4.60 -21.30 -31.35
N ALA A 414 -3.41 -20.71 -31.41
CA ALA A 414 -2.64 -20.35 -30.21
C ALA A 414 -3.36 -19.31 -29.33
N LEU A 415 -4.05 -18.35 -29.96
CA LEU A 415 -4.85 -17.35 -29.25
C LEU A 415 -6.12 -17.97 -28.65
N GLU A 416 -6.76 -18.90 -29.35
CA GLU A 416 -7.93 -19.63 -28.85
C GLU A 416 -7.56 -20.53 -27.66
N ASN A 417 -6.46 -21.29 -27.74
CA ASN A 417 -5.95 -22.11 -26.65
C ASN A 417 -5.57 -21.26 -25.43
N SER A 418 -4.87 -20.14 -25.63
CA SER A 418 -4.54 -19.21 -24.53
C SER A 418 -5.77 -18.57 -23.89
N ARG A 419 -6.83 -18.31 -24.67
CA ARG A 419 -8.11 -17.81 -24.16
C ARG A 419 -8.88 -18.90 -23.41
N LEU A 420 -8.88 -20.12 -23.91
CA LEU A 420 -9.52 -21.27 -23.27
C LEU A 420 -8.87 -21.53 -21.91
N ASP A 421 -7.54 -21.58 -21.85
CA ASP A 421 -6.77 -21.75 -20.60
C ASP A 421 -7.06 -20.63 -19.59
N LYS A 422 -7.10 -19.37 -20.04
CA LYS A 422 -7.45 -18.24 -19.15
C LYS A 422 -8.89 -18.30 -18.66
N SER A 423 -9.82 -18.68 -19.52
CA SER A 423 -11.24 -18.79 -19.15
C SER A 423 -11.49 -19.93 -18.17
N GLN A 424 -10.81 -21.07 -18.35
CA GLN A 424 -10.86 -22.20 -17.41
C GLN A 424 -10.22 -21.84 -16.08
N ASN A 425 -9.02 -21.25 -16.09
CA ASN A 425 -8.37 -20.81 -14.86
C ASN A 425 -9.24 -19.82 -14.07
N LEU A 426 -9.91 -18.88 -14.77
CA LEU A 426 -10.80 -17.93 -14.12
C LEU A 426 -12.08 -18.61 -13.57
N ALA A 427 -12.63 -19.59 -14.28
CA ALA A 427 -13.75 -20.38 -13.82
C ALA A 427 -13.39 -21.24 -12.59
N ASP A 428 -12.20 -21.85 -12.59
CA ASP A 428 -11.70 -22.66 -11.48
C ASP A 428 -11.41 -21.81 -10.24
N LEU A 429 -10.83 -20.62 -10.42
CA LEU A 429 -10.68 -19.62 -9.36
C LEU A 429 -12.03 -19.18 -8.79
N GLY A 430 -13.01 -18.93 -9.65
CA GLY A 430 -14.39 -18.60 -9.25
C GLY A 430 -15.03 -19.72 -8.43
N ASN A 431 -14.96 -20.96 -8.92
CA ASN A 431 -15.48 -22.13 -8.24
C ASN A 431 -14.81 -22.37 -6.89
N ALA A 432 -13.48 -22.19 -6.80
CA ALA A 432 -12.74 -22.31 -5.55
C ALA A 432 -13.11 -21.21 -4.55
N ALA A 433 -13.31 -19.97 -5.01
CA ALA A 433 -13.74 -18.86 -4.18
C ALA A 433 -15.17 -19.08 -3.66
N THR A 434 -16.09 -19.54 -4.51
CA THR A 434 -17.46 -19.90 -4.11
C THR A 434 -17.47 -21.09 -3.15
N ALA A 435 -16.64 -22.11 -3.38
CA ALA A 435 -16.52 -23.23 -2.45
C ALA A 435 -16.01 -22.79 -1.07
N ARG A 436 -14.99 -21.92 -1.02
CA ARG A 436 -14.49 -21.33 0.24
C ARG A 436 -15.54 -20.45 0.91
N SER A 437 -16.26 -19.62 0.15
CA SER A 437 -17.32 -18.76 0.66
C SER A 437 -18.47 -19.60 1.24
N ASN A 438 -18.88 -20.65 0.56
CA ASN A 438 -19.89 -21.60 1.04
C ASN A 438 -19.40 -22.37 2.27
N LEU A 439 -18.12 -22.71 2.36
CA LEU A 439 -17.54 -23.33 3.55
C LEU A 439 -17.61 -22.36 4.75
N LEU A 440 -17.20 -21.11 4.56
CA LEU A 440 -17.26 -20.07 5.61
C LEU A 440 -18.71 -19.78 6.03
N ALA A 441 -19.63 -19.69 5.08
CA ALA A 441 -21.06 -19.48 5.34
C ALA A 441 -21.70 -20.68 6.06
N ALA A 442 -21.26 -21.92 5.77
CA ALA A 442 -21.75 -23.13 6.42
C ALA A 442 -21.27 -23.28 7.88
N TYR A 443 -20.19 -22.61 8.28
CA TYR A 443 -19.67 -22.64 9.65
C TYR A 443 -20.23 -21.54 10.58
N GLY A 444 -20.89 -20.51 10.05
CA GLY A 444 -21.61 -19.49 10.85
C GLY A 444 -20.78 -18.80 11.95
N ASN A 445 -21.41 -17.95 12.76
CA ASN A 445 -20.84 -17.42 14.01
C ASN A 445 -21.06 -18.45 15.14
N VAL A 446 -20.54 -19.66 15.00
CA VAL A 446 -20.66 -20.74 16.01
C VAL A 446 -19.29 -21.00 16.62
N TRP A 447 -19.23 -21.10 17.95
CA TRP A 447 -17.99 -21.45 18.66
C TRP A 447 -17.48 -22.81 18.22
N GLY A 448 -16.21 -22.88 17.82
CA GLY A 448 -15.50 -24.08 17.39
C GLY A 448 -14.32 -24.43 18.31
N PRO A 449 -13.74 -25.64 18.17
CA PRO A 449 -12.58 -26.03 18.96
C PRO A 449 -11.41 -25.03 18.93
N PRO A 450 -11.03 -24.45 17.77
CA PRO A 450 -9.92 -23.49 17.69
C PRO A 450 -10.15 -22.22 18.52
N ASP A 451 -11.39 -21.77 18.68
CA ASP A 451 -11.73 -20.59 19.49
C ASP A 451 -11.42 -20.80 20.98
N HIS A 452 -11.30 -22.08 21.40
CA HIS A 452 -10.93 -22.49 22.76
C HIS A 452 -9.48 -23.00 22.84
N GLY A 453 -8.68 -22.82 21.78
CA GLY A 453 -7.30 -23.33 21.71
C GLY A 453 -7.22 -24.86 21.60
N LEU A 454 -8.30 -25.51 21.14
CA LEU A 454 -8.39 -26.96 20.96
C LEU A 454 -8.31 -27.32 19.47
N THR A 455 -7.74 -28.48 19.17
CA THR A 455 -7.71 -29.05 17.82
C THR A 455 -9.05 -29.66 17.44
N ALA A 456 -9.68 -30.37 18.38
CA ALA A 456 -11.03 -30.93 18.22
C ALA A 456 -11.66 -31.17 19.60
N TRP A 457 -12.97 -31.34 19.61
CA TRP A 457 -13.74 -31.73 20.78
C TRP A 457 -14.83 -32.72 20.39
N THR A 458 -15.48 -33.32 21.38
CA THR A 458 -16.62 -34.20 21.16
C THR A 458 -17.87 -33.43 20.77
N PHE A 459 -18.10 -32.26 21.38
CA PHE A 459 -19.19 -31.32 21.11
C PHE A 459 -18.92 -30.00 21.86
N ASP A 460 -19.74 -28.96 21.63
CA ASP A 460 -19.59 -27.67 22.31
C ASP A 460 -19.76 -27.81 23.85
N PRO A 461 -18.75 -27.45 24.65
CA PRO A 461 -18.82 -27.57 26.12
C PRO A 461 -19.98 -26.80 26.75
N ALA A 462 -20.52 -25.74 26.12
CA ALA A 462 -21.67 -24.99 26.62
C ALA A 462 -22.96 -25.83 26.70
N THR A 463 -23.00 -26.97 26.01
CA THR A 463 -24.13 -27.91 26.05
C THR A 463 -24.04 -28.92 27.18
N CYS A 464 -22.97 -28.90 27.99
CA CYS A 464 -22.82 -29.81 29.12
C CYS A 464 -23.82 -29.49 30.24
N SER A 465 -24.31 -30.54 30.92
CA SER A 465 -25.09 -30.41 32.15
C SER A 465 -24.26 -29.79 33.29
N ALA A 466 -24.91 -29.01 34.15
CA ALA A 466 -24.25 -28.16 35.16
C ALA A 466 -23.34 -28.90 36.16
N ASN A 467 -23.58 -30.18 36.44
CA ASN A 467 -22.85 -30.94 37.47
C ASN A 467 -22.03 -32.12 36.89
N GLY A 468 -22.12 -32.38 35.58
CA GLY A 468 -21.54 -33.56 34.96
C GLY A 468 -22.18 -34.88 35.43
N THR A 469 -21.50 -35.99 35.17
CA THR A 469 -21.92 -37.34 35.54
C THR A 469 -20.85 -38.06 36.34
N THR A 470 -21.29 -38.90 37.28
CA THR A 470 -20.37 -39.72 38.09
C THR A 470 -20.01 -40.97 37.31
N LEU A 471 -18.73 -41.14 37.02
CA LEU A 471 -18.23 -42.35 36.37
C LEU A 471 -18.02 -43.44 37.41
N SER A 472 -18.48 -44.66 37.15
CA SER A 472 -18.19 -45.80 38.02
C SER A 472 -16.69 -46.15 37.97
N ALA A 473 -16.08 -46.37 39.14
CA ALA A 473 -14.67 -46.78 39.25
C ALA A 473 -14.41 -48.14 38.58
N GLY A 474 -13.20 -48.32 38.06
CA GLY A 474 -12.76 -49.57 37.47
C GLY A 474 -13.28 -49.83 36.05
N PHE A 475 -13.79 -48.81 35.37
CA PHE A 475 -14.20 -48.87 33.97
C PHE A 475 -13.35 -47.93 33.12
N ILE A 476 -13.04 -48.37 31.89
CA ILE A 476 -12.46 -47.50 30.86
C ILE A 476 -13.61 -46.91 30.06
N TYR A 477 -13.81 -45.60 30.14
CA TYR A 477 -14.76 -44.87 29.31
C TYR A 477 -14.06 -44.37 28.07
N LEU A 478 -14.59 -44.70 26.90
CA LEU A 478 -14.08 -44.27 25.60
C LEU A 478 -15.04 -43.28 24.96
N VAL A 479 -14.46 -42.20 24.45
CA VAL A 479 -15.17 -41.08 23.86
C VAL A 479 -14.55 -40.73 22.51
N GLN A 480 -15.30 -40.89 21.43
CA GLN A 480 -14.79 -40.65 20.08
C GLN A 480 -14.72 -39.15 19.75
N ILE A 481 -13.55 -38.71 19.31
CA ILE A 481 -13.25 -37.37 18.80
C ILE A 481 -12.95 -37.47 17.30
N ILE A 482 -13.39 -36.49 16.51
CA ILE A 482 -13.14 -36.41 15.07
C ILE A 482 -12.14 -35.29 14.81
N LEU A 483 -10.93 -35.64 14.37
CA LEU A 483 -9.96 -34.71 13.79
C LEU A 483 -10.31 -34.46 12.32
N ARG A 484 -10.56 -33.20 11.99
CA ARG A 484 -10.86 -32.78 10.61
C ARG A 484 -9.62 -32.70 9.74
N GLN A 485 -8.44 -32.56 10.35
CA GLN A 485 -7.12 -32.46 9.71
C GLN A 485 -6.09 -33.20 10.57
N PRO A 486 -4.96 -33.66 10.01
CA PRO A 486 -3.87 -34.24 10.80
C PRO A 486 -3.33 -33.21 11.79
N ALA A 487 -3.00 -33.64 13.01
CA ALA A 487 -2.50 -32.76 14.06
C ALA A 487 -1.62 -33.48 15.07
N THR A 488 -0.66 -32.76 15.66
CA THR A 488 0.14 -33.25 16.78
C THR A 488 -0.61 -33.01 18.08
N LEU A 489 -1.06 -34.08 18.73
CA LEU A 489 -1.74 -34.03 20.02
C LEU A 489 -0.73 -34.13 21.15
N THR A 490 -0.86 -33.24 22.12
CA THR A 490 -0.01 -33.16 23.31
C THR A 490 -0.81 -33.29 24.61
N LYS A 491 -2.13 -33.03 24.55
CA LYS A 491 -3.00 -32.93 25.73
C LYS A 491 -4.37 -33.57 25.49
N ILE A 492 -4.96 -34.02 26.60
CA ILE A 492 -6.38 -34.40 26.71
C ILE A 492 -7.07 -33.40 27.62
N HIS A 493 -8.22 -32.91 27.22
CA HIS A 493 -9.00 -31.94 27.99
C HIS A 493 -10.31 -32.57 28.47
N ALA A 494 -10.65 -32.31 29.73
CA ALA A 494 -11.93 -32.66 30.33
C ALA A 494 -12.35 -31.54 31.29
N VAL A 495 -13.62 -31.51 31.68
CA VAL A 495 -14.12 -30.60 32.72
C VAL A 495 -14.71 -31.44 33.84
N LEU A 496 -14.32 -31.18 35.09
CA LEU A 496 -14.84 -31.89 36.26
C LEU A 496 -15.83 -31.02 37.02
N GLY A 497 -17.04 -31.55 37.28
CA GLY A 497 -18.05 -30.87 38.09
C GLY A 497 -17.75 -30.94 39.58
N ALA A 498 -17.29 -32.11 40.05
CA ALA A 498 -16.88 -32.37 41.42
C ALA A 498 -15.56 -33.15 41.46
N ALA A 499 -14.75 -32.85 42.46
CA ALA A 499 -13.48 -33.52 42.71
C ALA A 499 -13.69 -34.97 43.16
N GLY A 500 -12.84 -35.87 42.71
CA GLY A 500 -12.70 -37.19 43.32
C GLY A 500 -11.92 -37.10 44.64
N SER A 501 -12.12 -38.07 45.53
CA SER A 501 -11.35 -38.18 46.78
C SER A 501 -11.03 -39.64 47.10
N GLY A 502 -9.91 -39.86 47.78
CA GLY A 502 -9.37 -41.22 47.96
C GLY A 502 -9.07 -41.93 46.64
N LEU A 503 -8.66 -41.18 45.61
CA LEU A 503 -8.26 -41.72 44.31
C LEU A 503 -6.98 -42.56 44.47
N THR A 504 -7.01 -43.77 43.92
CA THR A 504 -5.91 -44.73 44.00
C THR A 504 -4.79 -44.32 43.05
N SER A 505 -3.62 -43.97 43.59
CA SER A 505 -2.47 -43.55 42.78
C SER A 505 -2.04 -44.67 41.82
N GLY A 506 -1.74 -44.27 40.58
CA GLY A 506 -1.36 -45.16 39.48
C GLY A 506 -2.56 -45.82 38.76
N GLN A 507 -3.78 -45.60 39.23
CA GLN A 507 -5.00 -46.19 38.66
C GLN A 507 -6.00 -45.14 38.15
N CYS A 508 -5.56 -43.89 38.01
CA CYS A 508 -6.30 -42.78 37.41
C CYS A 508 -5.56 -42.30 36.17
N LEU A 509 -6.06 -42.60 34.97
CA LEU A 509 -5.33 -42.42 33.72
C LEU A 509 -6.26 -41.89 32.63
N ALA A 510 -5.72 -41.05 31.75
CA ALA A 510 -6.34 -40.71 30.48
C ALA A 510 -5.41 -41.09 29.32
N GLY A 511 -5.98 -41.30 28.13
CA GLY A 511 -5.17 -41.67 26.96
C GLY A 511 -5.95 -41.57 25.65
N TYR A 512 -5.26 -41.87 24.56
CA TYR A 512 -5.88 -42.00 23.25
C TYR A 512 -5.77 -43.42 22.72
N TYR A 513 -6.84 -43.91 22.10
CA TYR A 513 -6.83 -45.11 21.27
C TYR A 513 -7.19 -44.76 19.83
N ASP A 514 -6.59 -45.46 18.87
CA ASP A 514 -7.03 -45.40 17.48
C ASP A 514 -8.33 -46.21 17.27
N THR A 515 -8.88 -46.16 16.06
CA THR A 515 -10.09 -46.92 15.70
C THR A 515 -9.86 -48.42 15.52
N ALA A 516 -8.60 -48.88 15.55
CA ALA A 516 -8.26 -50.30 15.59
C ALA A 516 -8.17 -50.83 17.04
N GLY A 517 -8.23 -49.94 18.04
CA GLY A 517 -8.13 -50.29 19.45
C GLY A 517 -6.70 -50.32 19.99
N ASN A 518 -5.72 -49.75 19.30
CA ASN A 518 -4.35 -49.60 19.83
C ASN A 518 -4.26 -48.33 20.68
N ARG A 519 -3.61 -48.39 21.84
CA ARG A 519 -3.32 -47.22 22.67
C ARG A 519 -2.18 -46.43 22.03
N VAL A 520 -2.51 -45.25 21.51
CA VAL A 520 -1.58 -44.39 20.77
C VAL A 520 -0.96 -43.30 21.65
N ALA A 521 -1.58 -42.95 22.78
CA ALA A 521 -1.00 -42.04 23.76
C ALA A 521 -1.59 -42.26 25.16
N ILE A 522 -0.87 -41.82 26.20
CA ILE A 522 -1.31 -41.94 27.60
C ILE A 522 -0.75 -40.79 28.45
N THR A 523 -1.49 -40.37 29.48
CA THR A 523 -1.05 -39.41 30.50
C THR A 523 -0.26 -40.09 31.62
N GLY A 524 0.33 -39.28 32.51
CA GLY A 524 0.74 -39.76 33.84
C GLY A 524 -0.47 -40.09 34.73
N ASP A 525 -0.23 -40.35 36.02
CA ASP A 525 -1.28 -40.55 37.02
C ASP A 525 -2.07 -39.26 37.29
N MET A 526 -3.39 -39.35 37.19
CA MET A 526 -4.34 -38.24 37.33
C MET A 526 -5.01 -38.18 38.70
N SER A 527 -4.60 -39.03 39.65
CA SER A 527 -5.15 -39.07 41.01
C SER A 527 -5.07 -37.72 41.74
N THR A 528 -4.03 -36.93 41.47
CA THR A 528 -3.86 -35.57 42.01
C THR A 528 -4.65 -34.54 41.19
N THR A 529 -4.61 -34.63 39.87
CA THR A 529 -5.30 -33.71 38.94
C THR A 529 -6.82 -33.75 39.10
N TRP A 530 -7.39 -34.92 39.34
CA TRP A 530 -8.83 -35.12 39.51
C TRP A 530 -9.33 -34.94 40.95
N ASN A 531 -8.45 -34.58 41.89
CA ASN A 531 -8.81 -34.17 43.26
C ASN A 531 -9.18 -32.68 43.35
N SER A 532 -9.65 -32.09 42.26
CA SER A 532 -10.20 -30.74 42.23
C SER A 532 -11.23 -30.64 41.11
N ALA A 533 -12.25 -29.80 41.28
CA ALA A 533 -13.22 -29.49 40.21
C ALA A 533 -12.61 -28.52 39.16
N GLY A 534 -13.34 -28.26 38.07
CA GLY A 534 -12.98 -27.33 37.01
C GLY A 534 -12.29 -27.97 35.80
N ASN A 535 -11.76 -27.11 34.93
CA ASN A 535 -11.11 -27.52 33.67
C ASN A 535 -9.82 -28.30 33.96
N LYS A 536 -9.65 -29.45 33.28
CA LYS A 536 -8.48 -30.32 33.40
C LYS A 536 -7.79 -30.45 32.06
N THR A 537 -6.56 -29.93 32.01
CA THR A 537 -5.62 -30.13 30.91
C THR A 537 -4.62 -31.20 31.31
N MET A 538 -4.69 -32.36 30.67
CA MET A 538 -3.90 -33.54 31.04
C MET A 538 -2.85 -33.79 29.95
N THR A 539 -1.58 -33.56 30.29
CA THR A 539 -0.45 -33.71 29.36
C THR A 539 -0.16 -35.17 29.09
N LEU A 540 0.02 -35.52 27.82
CA LEU A 540 0.47 -36.84 27.40
C LEU A 540 1.94 -37.04 27.75
N THR A 541 2.31 -38.27 28.09
CA THR A 541 3.71 -38.67 28.34
C THR A 541 4.60 -38.54 27.10
N ALA A 542 4.01 -38.60 25.91
CA ALA A 542 4.65 -38.32 24.63
C ALA A 542 3.64 -37.65 23.68
N SER A 543 4.13 -36.77 22.80
CA SER A 543 3.30 -36.18 21.74
C SER A 543 2.92 -37.23 20.70
N TYR A 544 1.72 -37.14 20.15
CA TYR A 544 1.19 -38.09 19.17
C TYR A 544 0.79 -37.39 17.89
N ALA A 545 1.44 -37.74 16.77
CA ALA A 545 1.07 -37.25 15.44
C ALA A 545 -0.16 -38.01 14.92
N ALA A 546 -1.35 -37.44 15.13
CA ALA A 546 -2.61 -38.07 14.78
C ALA A 546 -3.00 -37.77 13.31
N PRO A 547 -3.37 -38.77 12.50
CA PRO A 547 -3.95 -38.55 11.18
C PRO A 547 -5.34 -37.90 11.30
N ALA A 548 -5.82 -37.29 10.20
CA ALA A 548 -7.23 -36.90 10.11
C ALA A 548 -8.13 -38.13 10.24
N GLY A 549 -9.22 -38.02 10.99
CA GLY A 549 -10.12 -39.13 11.24
C GLY A 549 -10.58 -39.24 12.69
N LYS A 550 -11.06 -40.42 13.07
CA LYS A 550 -11.61 -40.71 14.40
C LYS A 550 -10.51 -41.22 15.33
N LEU A 551 -10.59 -40.82 16.60
CA LEU A 551 -9.80 -41.34 17.71
C LEU A 551 -10.66 -41.42 18.97
N TYR A 552 -10.24 -42.20 19.96
CA TYR A 552 -10.94 -42.32 21.24
C TYR A 552 -10.13 -41.70 22.37
N ALA A 553 -10.70 -40.71 23.07
CA ALA A 553 -10.24 -40.32 24.39
C ALA A 553 -10.71 -41.36 25.41
N ALA A 554 -9.78 -41.86 26.21
CA ALA A 554 -10.03 -42.85 27.26
C ALA A 554 -9.89 -42.21 28.64
N PHE A 555 -10.79 -42.55 29.56
CA PHE A 555 -10.74 -42.15 30.96
C PHE A 555 -10.94 -43.36 31.86
N LEU A 556 -10.04 -43.56 32.80
CA LEU A 556 -10.11 -44.60 33.83
C LEU A 556 -9.79 -43.98 35.19
N HIS A 557 -10.62 -44.24 36.20
CA HIS A 557 -10.32 -43.89 37.58
C HIS A 557 -10.65 -45.04 38.52
N ASN A 558 -9.95 -45.06 39.66
CA ASN A 558 -10.26 -45.91 40.81
C ASN A 558 -10.11 -45.09 42.09
N GLY A 559 -10.98 -45.31 43.07
CA GLY A 559 -10.94 -44.60 44.35
C GLY A 559 -12.22 -44.74 45.16
N THR A 560 -12.24 -44.13 46.35
CA THR A 560 -13.40 -44.17 47.24
C THR A 560 -14.53 -43.23 46.83
N THR A 561 -14.18 -42.05 46.30
CA THR A 561 -15.15 -41.05 45.81
C THR A 561 -14.81 -40.70 44.37
N SER A 562 -15.75 -40.94 43.47
CA SER A 562 -15.56 -40.76 42.03
C SER A 562 -15.66 -39.29 41.64
N PRO A 563 -14.78 -38.77 40.75
CA PRO A 563 -14.95 -37.45 40.16
C PRO A 563 -16.17 -37.43 39.22
N THR A 564 -16.79 -36.26 39.05
CA THR A 564 -17.84 -36.08 38.04
C THR A 564 -17.27 -35.40 36.81
N PHE A 565 -17.52 -35.96 35.63
CA PHE A 565 -17.05 -35.40 34.36
C PHE A 565 -18.20 -34.72 33.62
N ALA A 566 -17.92 -33.56 33.01
CA ALA A 566 -18.87 -32.85 32.18
C ALA A 566 -19.36 -33.74 31.02
N CYS A 567 -20.66 -33.67 30.76
CA CYS A 567 -21.32 -34.46 29.74
C CYS A 567 -22.54 -33.72 29.21
N GLY A 568 -22.87 -33.92 27.94
CA GLY A 568 -24.01 -33.25 27.29
C GLY A 568 -25.36 -33.78 27.77
N SER A 569 -25.50 -35.10 27.89
CA SER A 569 -26.71 -35.74 28.40
C SER A 569 -26.38 -36.96 29.25
N THR A 570 -27.20 -37.18 30.27
CA THR A 570 -27.22 -38.35 31.15
C THR A 570 -28.60 -38.98 31.07
N LEU A 571 -28.71 -40.05 30.30
CA LEU A 571 -29.95 -40.79 30.14
C LEU A 571 -29.64 -42.22 30.60
N GLY A 572 -30.54 -42.89 31.30
CA GLY A 572 -30.24 -44.22 31.86
C GLY A 572 -29.78 -45.23 30.79
N ALA A 573 -29.24 -46.39 31.22
CA ALA A 573 -28.60 -47.38 30.35
C ALA A 573 -29.41 -47.85 29.13
N SER A 574 -30.74 -47.68 29.14
CA SER A 574 -31.64 -48.08 28.06
C SER A 574 -31.76 -47.06 26.91
N PHE A 575 -31.19 -45.86 27.04
CA PHE A 575 -31.30 -44.82 26.02
C PHE A 575 -29.95 -44.12 25.79
N THR A 576 -29.28 -44.47 24.69
CA THR A 576 -27.95 -43.96 24.34
C THR A 576 -27.98 -43.15 23.03
N PRO A 577 -28.55 -41.92 23.03
CA PRO A 577 -28.71 -41.14 21.81
C PRO A 577 -27.37 -40.74 21.17
N GLY A 578 -26.29 -40.66 21.96
CA GLY A 578 -24.95 -40.39 21.45
C GLY A 578 -24.40 -41.46 20.49
N ASN A 579 -25.00 -42.65 20.49
CA ASN A 579 -24.66 -43.78 19.62
C ASN A 579 -25.78 -44.14 18.64
N ALA A 580 -26.73 -43.24 18.37
CA ALA A 580 -27.83 -43.52 17.46
C ALA A 580 -27.32 -44.05 16.10
N ASN A 581 -27.85 -45.20 15.67
CA ASN A 581 -27.48 -45.90 14.43
C ASN A 581 -26.02 -46.38 14.35
N LEU A 582 -25.32 -46.52 15.48
CA LEU A 582 -23.97 -47.09 15.53
C LEU A 582 -23.98 -48.53 16.04
N ALA A 583 -23.13 -49.37 15.47
CA ALA A 583 -22.91 -50.75 15.90
C ALA A 583 -21.73 -50.86 16.89
N ALA A 584 -21.66 -51.98 17.61
CA ALA A 584 -20.50 -52.34 18.42
C ALA A 584 -19.23 -52.34 17.56
N SER A 585 -18.13 -51.80 18.10
CA SER A 585 -16.88 -51.36 17.43
C SER A 585 -16.83 -49.91 16.94
N SER A 586 -17.99 -49.28 16.74
CA SER A 586 -18.08 -47.91 16.19
C SER A 586 -18.78 -46.92 17.11
N TYR A 587 -19.14 -47.35 18.33
CA TYR A 587 -19.76 -46.48 19.33
C TYR A 587 -18.93 -45.21 19.56
N ARG A 588 -19.62 -44.08 19.69
CA ARG A 588 -19.04 -42.78 20.04
C ARG A 588 -18.76 -42.69 21.53
N PHE A 589 -19.66 -43.23 22.36
CA PHE A 589 -19.54 -43.29 23.81
C PHE A 589 -19.70 -44.73 24.27
N CYS A 590 -18.68 -45.33 24.86
CA CYS A 590 -18.75 -46.71 25.33
C CYS A 590 -17.84 -46.95 26.52
N ARG A 591 -18.02 -48.08 27.20
CA ARG A 591 -17.19 -48.47 28.33
C ARG A 591 -16.84 -49.95 28.32
N SER A 592 -15.73 -50.28 28.98
CA SER A 592 -15.27 -51.66 29.17
C SER A 592 -16.18 -52.44 30.15
N SER A 593 -15.79 -53.68 30.45
CA SER A 593 -16.21 -54.33 31.69
C SER A 593 -15.57 -53.65 32.92
N SER A 594 -16.10 -53.91 34.11
CA SER A 594 -15.52 -53.45 35.38
C SER A 594 -14.18 -54.13 35.68
N GLY A 595 -13.48 -53.62 36.71
CA GLY A 595 -12.24 -54.21 37.25
C GLY A 595 -10.94 -53.74 36.59
N GLN A 596 -10.99 -52.69 35.77
CA GLN A 596 -9.82 -52.12 35.13
C GLN A 596 -8.98 -51.28 36.10
N THR A 597 -7.68 -51.51 36.12
CA THR A 597 -6.71 -50.75 36.96
C THR A 597 -5.67 -50.00 36.14
N SER A 598 -5.66 -50.21 34.81
CA SER A 598 -4.80 -49.49 33.87
C SER A 598 -5.49 -49.35 32.52
N LEU A 599 -4.96 -48.49 31.64
CA LEU A 599 -5.35 -48.47 30.22
C LEU A 599 -4.50 -49.51 29.46
N PRO A 600 -5.05 -50.59 28.89
CA PRO A 600 -4.29 -51.60 28.15
C PRO A 600 -3.56 -51.03 26.92
N THR A 601 -2.52 -51.70 26.42
CA THR A 601 -1.86 -51.30 25.16
C THR A 601 -2.75 -51.52 23.94
N THR A 602 -3.65 -52.51 24.01
CA THR A 602 -4.61 -52.85 22.96
C THR A 602 -5.94 -53.24 23.60
N ILE A 603 -7.04 -52.87 22.95
CA ILE A 603 -8.41 -53.19 23.35
C ILE A 603 -9.20 -53.72 22.15
N THR A 604 -10.29 -54.46 22.42
CA THR A 604 -11.21 -54.93 21.39
C THR A 604 -12.50 -54.13 21.45
N LEU A 605 -12.67 -53.14 20.56
CA LEU A 605 -13.77 -52.18 20.58
C LEU A 605 -15.16 -52.83 20.44
N SER A 606 -15.27 -54.00 19.80
CA SER A 606 -16.54 -54.74 19.70
C SER A 606 -17.01 -55.33 21.04
N GLY A 607 -16.12 -55.47 22.02
CA GLY A 607 -16.43 -55.95 23.37
C GLY A 607 -16.88 -54.84 24.34
N TYR A 608 -16.91 -53.57 23.91
CA TYR A 608 -17.33 -52.45 24.73
C TYR A 608 -18.83 -52.23 24.65
N THR A 609 -19.44 -51.91 25.79
CA THR A 609 -20.87 -51.66 25.93
C THR A 609 -21.16 -50.18 25.67
N PRO A 610 -22.24 -49.81 24.94
CA PRO A 610 -22.60 -48.42 24.76
C PRO A 610 -22.83 -47.75 26.12
N ASP A 611 -22.31 -46.53 26.28
CA ASP A 611 -22.48 -45.76 27.50
C ASP A 611 -23.37 -44.55 27.22
N ALA A 612 -24.37 -44.35 28.09
CA ALA A 612 -25.36 -43.31 27.93
C ALA A 612 -24.91 -41.94 28.48
N ASN A 613 -23.74 -41.89 29.12
CA ASN A 613 -23.08 -40.65 29.50
C ASN A 613 -22.29 -40.10 28.30
N ASN A 614 -22.82 -39.05 27.68
CA ASN A 614 -22.16 -38.39 26.56
C ASN A 614 -21.06 -37.46 27.09
N LEU A 615 -19.94 -38.03 27.54
CA LEU A 615 -18.81 -37.31 28.12
C LEU A 615 -18.23 -36.25 27.18
N TRP A 616 -17.88 -35.10 27.74
CA TRP A 616 -17.14 -34.08 27.01
C TRP A 616 -15.64 -34.37 27.06
N ALA A 617 -14.98 -34.28 25.92
CA ALA A 617 -13.52 -34.34 25.82
C ALA A 617 -13.01 -33.44 24.71
N GLY A 618 -11.84 -32.85 24.92
CA GLY A 618 -11.11 -32.06 23.93
C GLY A 618 -9.69 -32.58 23.72
N CYS A 619 -9.09 -32.23 22.58
CA CYS A 619 -7.70 -32.52 22.27
C CYS A 619 -6.96 -31.26 21.82
N SER A 620 -5.68 -31.14 22.18
CA SER A 620 -4.77 -30.10 21.70
C SER A 620 -3.32 -30.57 21.74
#